data_AF-A0A7V1HBX1-F1
#
_entry.id   AF-A0A7V1HBX1-F1
#
_cell.length_a   1.000
_cell.length_b   1.000
_cell.length_c   1.000
_cell.angle_alpha   90.00
_cell.angle_beta   90.00
_cell.angle_gamma   90.00
#
_symmetry.space_group_name_H-M   'P 1'
#
loop_
_entity.id
_entity.type
_entity.pdbx_description
1 polymer ?
#
loop_
_entity_poly.entity_id
_entity_poly.type
_entity_poly.pdbx_seq_one_letter_code
_entity_poly.pdbx_strand_id
1 'polypeptide(L)'
;MTKLNRRMLDKAQKTGTTAIFDGISVTGNIKGSHNLYLNGQFEGTIDLTALLLVGKTGKLKGKVKAEYVIIEGEVEGKVIAHEKVELRDGGKYKGEILAPSVMISDNSFFDGIVQMLKKEEKEEEEEKEEEEEKEEEEEKEEEEEKEEEEEKEEEEKEEEEEKEEEEKEEEEEKEEEEKEEEEE
;
A
#
# COMPACT_ATOMS: atom_id res chain seq x y z
N MET A 1 -28.20 -36.70 19.21
CA MET A 1 -27.05 -35.86 18.78
C MET A 1 -27.58 -34.78 17.85
N THR A 2 -27.77 -33.56 18.36
CA THR A 2 -28.36 -32.44 17.62
C THR A 2 -27.29 -31.88 16.68
N LYS A 3 -27.50 -32.04 15.36
CA LYS A 3 -26.62 -31.46 14.33
C LYS A 3 -26.73 -29.94 14.42
N LEU A 4 -25.66 -29.29 14.88
CA LEU A 4 -25.55 -27.84 14.95
C LEU A 4 -25.46 -27.28 13.53
N ASN A 5 -26.38 -26.38 13.17
CA ASN A 5 -26.50 -25.78 11.85
C ASN A 5 -25.31 -24.84 11.57
N ARG A 6 -24.34 -25.32 10.79
CA ARG A 6 -23.16 -24.56 10.33
C ARG A 6 -23.51 -23.26 9.57
N ARG A 7 -24.71 -23.17 8.95
CA ARG A 7 -25.22 -21.97 8.26
C ARG A 7 -25.51 -20.77 9.17
N MET A 8 -25.69 -20.96 10.47
CA MET A 8 -25.92 -19.84 11.40
C MET A 8 -24.61 -19.15 11.80
N LEU A 9 -23.45 -19.82 11.73
CA LEU A 9 -22.16 -19.17 11.92
C LEU A 9 -21.79 -18.26 10.74
N ASP A 10 -22.07 -18.68 9.49
CA ASP A 10 -21.74 -17.89 8.28
C ASP A 10 -22.44 -16.52 8.22
N LYS A 11 -23.67 -16.41 8.73
CA LYS A 11 -24.40 -15.13 8.76
C LYS A 11 -23.98 -14.21 9.89
N ALA A 12 -23.53 -14.75 11.02
CA ALA A 12 -22.97 -13.95 12.12
C ALA A 12 -21.56 -13.44 11.78
N GLN A 13 -20.83 -14.13 10.89
CA GLN A 13 -19.52 -13.71 10.41
C GLN A 13 -19.58 -12.58 9.36
N LYS A 14 -20.73 -12.36 8.68
CA LYS A 14 -20.93 -11.28 7.70
C LYS A 14 -21.18 -9.88 8.30
N THR A 15 -21.24 -9.78 9.62
CA THR A 15 -21.33 -8.51 10.35
C THR A 15 -20.19 -8.42 11.35
N GLY A 16 -18.98 -8.78 10.92
CA GLY A 16 -17.78 -8.54 11.70
C GLY A 16 -17.67 -7.05 12.01
N THR A 17 -17.35 -6.73 13.26
CA THR A 17 -16.91 -5.40 13.65
C THR A 17 -15.49 -5.56 14.15
N THR A 18 -14.54 -4.94 13.46
CA THR A 18 -13.14 -4.92 13.88
C THR A 18 -12.93 -3.68 14.73
N ALA A 19 -12.30 -3.84 15.89
CA ALA A 19 -12.00 -2.73 16.77
C ALA A 19 -10.52 -2.77 17.17
N ILE A 20 -9.84 -1.65 16.97
CA ILE A 20 -8.47 -1.40 17.41
C ILE A 20 -8.58 -0.49 18.63
N PHE A 21 -8.20 -0.99 19.80
CA PHE A 21 -8.29 -0.27 21.06
C PHE A 21 -7.04 0.58 21.34
N ASP A 22 -7.14 1.44 22.35
CA ASP A 22 -6.02 2.25 22.81
C ASP A 22 -4.82 1.38 23.23
N GLY A 23 -3.61 1.94 23.10
CA GLY A 23 -2.36 1.22 23.34
C GLY A 23 -1.88 0.36 22.15
N ILE A 24 -2.68 0.23 21.09
CA ILE A 24 -2.29 -0.45 19.86
C ILE A 24 -1.87 0.60 18.83
N SER A 25 -0.71 0.37 18.19
CA SER A 25 -0.23 1.13 17.04
C SER A 25 -0.09 0.18 15.87
N VAL A 26 -0.69 0.53 14.72
CA VAL A 26 -0.68 -0.29 13.50
C VAL A 26 -0.14 0.56 12.36
N THR A 27 0.79 -0.01 11.60
CA THR A 27 1.38 0.64 10.42
C THR A 27 1.20 -0.28 9.21
N GLY A 28 0.73 0.26 8.08
CA GLY A 28 0.59 -0.50 6.83
C GLY A 28 -0.74 -0.26 6.10
N ASN A 29 -1.19 -1.24 5.33
CA ASN A 29 -2.47 -1.18 4.60
C ASN A 29 -3.52 -2.09 5.25
N ILE A 30 -4.72 -1.56 5.49
CA ILE A 30 -5.90 -2.31 5.94
C ILE A 30 -6.94 -2.33 4.82
N LYS A 31 -7.19 -3.50 4.25
CA LYS A 31 -8.32 -3.73 3.32
C LYS A 31 -9.42 -4.56 3.99
N GLY A 32 -10.68 -4.17 3.84
CA GLY A 32 -11.78 -4.91 4.45
C GLY A 32 -13.17 -4.49 3.99
N SER A 33 -14.15 -5.34 4.27
CA SER A 33 -15.57 -5.11 3.93
C SER A 33 -16.48 -4.96 5.14
N HIS A 34 -15.87 -4.72 6.30
CA HIS A 34 -16.52 -4.73 7.61
C HIS A 34 -16.28 -3.41 8.34
N ASN A 35 -17.13 -3.12 9.33
CA ASN A 35 -17.00 -1.90 10.11
C ASN A 35 -15.71 -1.91 10.92
N LEU A 36 -14.97 -0.79 10.90
CA LEU A 36 -13.74 -0.61 11.65
C LEU A 36 -13.90 0.50 12.69
N TYR A 37 -13.57 0.18 13.94
CA TYR A 37 -13.53 1.11 15.07
C TYR A 37 -12.07 1.33 15.45
N LEU A 38 -11.57 2.56 15.30
CA LEU A 38 -10.19 2.92 15.59
C LEU A 38 -10.11 3.84 16.81
N ASN A 39 -9.62 3.29 17.92
CA ASN A 39 -9.34 4.00 19.18
C ASN A 39 -7.84 4.02 19.54
N GLY A 40 -6.97 3.57 18.62
CA GLY A 40 -5.51 3.54 18.76
C GLY A 40 -4.80 4.44 17.76
N GLN A 41 -3.53 4.14 17.45
CA GLN A 41 -2.76 4.86 16.42
C GLN A 41 -2.71 4.02 15.14
N PHE A 42 -2.99 4.65 14.00
CA PHE A 42 -2.87 4.05 12.69
C PHE A 42 -2.09 4.96 11.75
N GLU A 43 -1.15 4.39 11.02
CA GLU A 43 -0.39 5.08 9.97
C GLU A 43 -0.34 4.24 8.69
N GLY A 44 -0.82 4.80 7.58
CA GLY A 44 -0.84 4.14 6.27
C GLY A 44 -2.17 4.29 5.54
N THR A 45 -2.60 3.24 4.84
CA THR A 45 -3.78 3.29 3.96
C THR A 45 -4.90 2.39 4.49
N ILE A 46 -6.13 2.90 4.51
CA ILE A 46 -7.33 2.13 4.89
C ILE A 46 -8.30 2.11 3.71
N ASP A 47 -8.61 0.91 3.21
CA ASP A 47 -9.61 0.68 2.17
C ASP A 47 -10.75 -0.18 2.74
N LEU A 48 -11.89 0.46 2.98
CA LEU A 48 -13.08 -0.18 3.53
C LEU A 48 -14.30 0.00 2.65
N THR A 49 -15.02 -1.07 2.35
CA THR A 49 -16.35 -0.96 1.70
C THR A 49 -17.48 -0.79 2.73
N ALA A 50 -17.18 -0.22 3.90
CA ALA A 50 -18.07 -0.15 5.06
C ALA A 50 -17.79 1.10 5.90
N LEU A 51 -18.30 1.15 7.13
CA LEU A 51 -18.13 2.28 8.05
C LEU A 51 -16.75 2.26 8.73
N LEU A 52 -16.07 3.41 8.71
CA LEU A 52 -14.93 3.71 9.58
C LEU A 52 -15.35 4.69 10.68
N LEU A 53 -15.13 4.31 11.94
CA LEU A 53 -15.26 5.21 13.10
C LEU A 53 -13.89 5.42 13.73
N VAL A 54 -13.38 6.65 13.68
CA VAL A 54 -12.22 7.07 14.47
C VAL A 54 -12.74 7.63 15.79
N GLY A 55 -12.60 6.88 16.88
CA GLY A 55 -13.05 7.33 18.19
C GLY A 55 -12.13 8.40 18.80
N LYS A 56 -12.51 8.91 19.97
CA LYS A 56 -11.87 10.08 20.61
C LYS A 56 -10.37 9.95 20.89
N THR A 57 -9.89 8.74 21.15
CA THR A 57 -8.47 8.44 21.38
C THR A 57 -7.76 7.99 20.10
N GLY A 58 -8.51 7.82 19.01
CA GLY A 58 -8.01 7.41 17.72
C GLY A 58 -7.17 8.49 17.07
N LYS A 59 -6.01 8.09 16.54
CA LYS A 59 -5.15 8.91 15.69
C LYS A 59 -4.92 8.18 14.38
N LEU A 60 -5.28 8.81 13.29
CA LEU A 60 -5.10 8.26 11.95
C LEU A 60 -4.23 9.21 11.12
N LYS A 61 -3.16 8.69 10.53
CA LYS A 61 -2.33 9.39 9.56
C LYS A 61 -2.29 8.62 8.24
N GLY A 62 -2.68 9.25 7.13
CA GLY A 62 -2.57 8.66 5.79
C GLY A 62 -3.84 8.74 4.94
N LYS A 63 -4.01 7.78 4.01
CA LYS A 63 -5.12 7.77 3.03
C LYS A 63 -6.25 6.86 3.52
N VAL A 64 -7.48 7.34 3.48
CA VAL A 64 -8.66 6.62 3.93
C VAL A 64 -9.69 6.60 2.82
N LYS A 65 -10.10 5.40 2.40
CA LYS A 65 -11.22 5.16 1.51
C LYS A 65 -12.28 4.35 2.27
N ALA A 66 -13.49 4.91 2.41
CA ALA A 66 -14.58 4.23 3.12
C ALA A 66 -15.96 4.56 2.54
N GLU A 67 -16.98 3.76 2.86
CA GLU A 67 -18.36 4.13 2.49
C GLU A 67 -18.87 5.31 3.31
N TYR A 68 -18.63 5.21 4.62
CA TYR A 68 -18.97 6.21 5.63
C TYR A 68 -17.78 6.42 6.54
N VAL A 69 -17.48 7.68 6.86
CA VAL A 69 -16.41 8.03 7.80
C VAL A 69 -16.98 8.88 8.92
N ILE A 70 -16.77 8.47 10.16
CA ILE A 70 -17.12 9.23 11.35
C ILE A 70 -15.83 9.52 12.12
N ILE A 71 -15.58 10.80 12.41
CA ILE A 71 -14.36 11.28 13.06
C ILE A 71 -14.74 11.93 14.39
N GLU A 72 -14.36 11.28 15.49
CA GLU A 72 -14.43 11.80 16.86
C GLU A 72 -13.03 12.08 17.45
N GLY A 73 -11.97 11.57 16.82
CA GLY A 73 -10.56 11.71 17.22
C GLY A 73 -9.76 12.64 16.32
N GLU A 74 -8.49 12.29 16.07
CA GLU A 74 -7.55 13.06 15.25
C GLU A 74 -7.25 12.33 13.93
N VAL A 75 -7.46 13.00 12.80
CA VAL A 75 -7.22 12.44 11.46
C VAL A 75 -6.41 13.43 10.64
N GLU A 76 -5.32 12.96 10.03
CA GLU A 76 -4.43 13.74 9.17
C GLU A 76 -4.19 13.00 7.85
N GLY A 77 -4.58 13.59 6.72
CA GLY A 77 -4.38 13.01 5.39
C GLY A 77 -5.60 13.12 4.47
N LYS A 78 -5.63 12.30 3.41
CA LYS A 78 -6.70 12.30 2.39
C LYS A 78 -7.82 11.36 2.80
N VAL A 79 -9.06 11.84 2.83
CA VAL A 79 -10.25 11.05 3.15
C VAL A 79 -11.21 11.04 1.97
N ILE A 80 -11.42 9.87 1.39
CA ILE A 80 -12.34 9.61 0.29
C ILE A 80 -13.51 8.82 0.86
N ALA A 81 -14.69 9.43 0.90
CA ALA A 81 -15.91 8.78 1.37
C ALA A 81 -16.95 8.67 0.25
N HIS A 82 -17.46 7.46 0.03
CA HIS A 82 -18.40 7.20 -1.05
C HIS A 82 -19.79 7.78 -0.81
N GLU A 83 -20.23 7.91 0.44
CA GLU A 83 -21.55 8.50 0.75
C GLU A 83 -21.44 9.73 1.64
N LYS A 84 -20.81 9.60 2.81
CA LYS A 84 -20.83 10.67 3.82
C LYS A 84 -19.63 10.68 4.75
N VAL A 85 -19.16 11.88 5.08
CA VAL A 85 -18.24 12.13 6.20
C VAL A 85 -18.95 12.89 7.31
N GLU A 86 -18.79 12.43 8.55
CA GLU A 86 -19.26 13.11 9.76
C GLU A 86 -18.09 13.44 10.68
N LEU A 87 -17.79 14.72 10.82
CA LEU A 87 -16.89 15.22 11.86
C LEU A 87 -17.73 15.57 13.10
N ARG A 88 -17.56 14.78 14.16
CA ARG A 88 -18.30 14.87 15.42
C ARG A 88 -17.56 15.70 16.46
N ASP A 89 -18.23 15.93 17.60
CA ASP A 89 -17.70 16.74 18.69
C ASP A 89 -16.32 16.29 19.18
N GLY A 90 -15.37 17.22 19.21
CA GLY A 90 -13.99 16.97 19.60
C GLY A 90 -13.09 16.41 18.48
N GLY A 91 -13.67 16.11 17.32
CA GLY A 91 -12.93 15.65 16.15
C GLY A 91 -12.00 16.74 15.61
N LYS A 92 -10.79 16.34 15.24
CA LYS A 92 -9.78 17.18 14.59
C LYS A 92 -9.40 16.56 13.26
N TYR A 93 -9.57 17.32 12.20
CA TYR A 93 -9.25 16.89 10.86
C TYR A 93 -8.26 17.86 10.20
N LYS A 94 -7.24 17.29 9.53
CA LYS A 94 -6.27 18.01 8.70
C LYS A 94 -6.04 17.32 7.36
N GLY A 95 -6.20 18.03 6.25
CA GLY A 95 -5.91 17.47 4.92
C GLY A 95 -7.01 17.73 3.88
N GLU A 96 -7.32 16.72 3.08
CA GLU A 96 -8.29 16.82 1.98
C GLU A 96 -9.41 15.79 2.07
N ILE A 97 -10.67 16.25 2.05
CA ILE A 97 -11.87 15.40 2.04
C ILE A 97 -12.53 15.41 0.67
N LEU A 98 -12.74 14.22 0.10
CA LEU A 98 -13.54 13.99 -1.10
C LEU A 98 -14.78 13.19 -0.70
N ALA A 99 -15.96 13.81 -0.72
CA ALA A 99 -17.19 13.13 -0.35
C ALA A 99 -18.45 13.84 -0.87
N PRO A 100 -19.53 13.12 -1.22
CA PRO A 100 -20.78 13.74 -1.65
C PRO A 100 -21.49 14.55 -0.56
N SER A 101 -21.27 14.21 0.71
CA SER A 101 -21.89 14.88 1.85
C SER A 101 -20.92 14.94 3.02
N VAL A 102 -20.75 16.12 3.60
CA VAL A 102 -19.92 16.34 4.79
C VAL A 102 -20.77 17.04 5.85
N MET A 103 -20.80 16.48 7.06
CA MET A 103 -21.38 17.15 8.24
C MET A 103 -20.28 17.44 9.25
N ILE A 104 -20.24 18.68 9.74
CA ILE A 104 -19.25 19.17 10.69
C ILE A 104 -20.01 19.65 11.93
N SER A 105 -19.63 19.15 13.11
CA SER A 105 -20.24 19.54 14.39
C SER A 105 -19.58 20.80 14.95
N ASP A 106 -20.33 21.60 15.71
CA ASP A 106 -19.88 22.93 16.18
C ASP A 106 -18.58 22.91 17.00
N ASN A 107 -18.31 21.80 17.72
CA ASN A 107 -17.12 21.65 18.56
C ASN A 107 -16.00 20.82 17.90
N SER A 108 -15.88 20.90 16.58
CA SER A 108 -14.84 20.22 15.83
C SER A 108 -13.85 21.19 15.18
N PHE A 109 -12.63 20.72 14.94
CA PHE A 109 -11.58 21.48 14.26
C PHE A 109 -11.33 20.88 12.88
N PHE A 110 -11.53 21.69 11.85
CA PHE A 110 -11.30 21.30 10.47
C PHE A 110 -10.30 22.28 9.84
N ASP A 111 -9.22 21.76 9.27
CA ASP A 111 -8.18 22.54 8.59
C ASP A 111 -7.76 21.82 7.31
N GLY A 112 -8.33 22.24 6.18
CA GLY A 112 -8.19 21.48 4.95
C GLY A 112 -9.06 21.96 3.80
N ILE A 113 -9.09 21.15 2.74
CA ILE A 113 -9.89 21.37 1.55
C ILE A 113 -10.99 20.30 1.51
N VAL A 114 -12.20 20.69 1.12
CA VAL A 114 -13.31 19.75 0.88
C VAL A 114 -13.73 19.84 -0.57
N GLN A 115 -13.67 18.71 -1.27
CA GLN A 115 -14.24 18.54 -2.60
C GLN A 115 -15.53 17.72 -2.49
N MET A 116 -16.64 18.30 -2.93
CA MET A 116 -17.93 17.60 -2.93
C MET A 116 -18.16 16.92 -4.27
N LEU A 117 -18.00 15.60 -4.29
CA LEU A 117 -18.24 14.78 -5.47
C LEU A 117 -19.74 14.62 -5.73
N LYS A 118 -20.21 14.90 -6.94
CA LYS A 118 -21.58 14.51 -7.30
C LYS A 118 -21.64 12.98 -7.41
N LYS A 119 -22.78 12.41 -7.02
CA LYS A 119 -23.04 10.95 -7.08
C LYS A 119 -22.87 10.33 -8.49
N GLU A 120 -22.75 11.16 -9.54
CA GLU A 120 -22.53 10.76 -10.94
C GLU A 120 -21.06 10.81 -11.38
N GLU A 121 -20.14 11.39 -10.60
CA GLU A 121 -18.69 11.51 -10.90
C GLU A 121 -17.86 10.39 -10.23
N LYS A 122 -18.56 9.36 -9.71
CA LYS A 122 -17.98 8.32 -8.84
C LYS A 122 -17.12 7.29 -9.57
N GLU A 123 -17.32 7.15 -10.88
CA GLU A 123 -16.63 6.16 -11.71
C GLU A 123 -15.27 6.69 -12.21
N GLU A 124 -15.11 8.01 -12.40
CA GLU A 124 -13.89 8.59 -13.00
C GLU A 124 -12.71 8.75 -12.02
N GLU A 125 -12.94 8.92 -10.71
CA GLU A 125 -11.85 9.03 -9.71
C GLU A 125 -11.32 7.66 -9.25
N GLU A 126 -12.14 6.62 -9.26
CA GLU A 126 -11.68 5.25 -8.99
C GLU A 126 -10.85 4.70 -10.15
N GLU A 127 -11.22 5.01 -11.40
CA GLU A 127 -10.44 4.64 -12.58
C GLU A 127 -9.09 5.36 -12.62
N LYS A 128 -9.02 6.65 -12.25
CA LYS A 128 -7.73 7.39 -12.21
C LYS A 128 -6.78 6.92 -11.12
N GLU A 129 -7.26 6.64 -9.91
CA GLU A 129 -6.38 6.13 -8.85
C GLU A 129 -5.94 4.67 -9.13
N GLU A 130 -6.75 3.85 -9.81
CA GLU A 130 -6.34 2.51 -10.26
C GLU A 130 -5.39 2.52 -11.48
N GLU A 131 -5.47 3.54 -12.34
CA GLU A 131 -4.51 3.74 -13.43
C GLU A 131 -3.16 4.24 -12.90
N GLU A 132 -3.14 5.22 -11.98
CA GLU A 132 -1.91 5.72 -11.36
C GLU A 132 -1.20 4.64 -10.50
N GLU A 133 -1.95 3.82 -9.74
CA GLU A 133 -1.34 2.71 -8.96
C GLU A 133 -0.79 1.59 -9.85
N LYS A 134 -1.36 1.35 -11.04
CA LYS A 134 -0.83 0.37 -12.01
C LYS A 134 0.39 0.89 -12.74
N GLU A 135 0.40 2.16 -13.15
CA GLU A 135 1.58 2.77 -13.78
C GLU A 135 2.78 2.78 -12.82
N GLU A 136 2.58 3.05 -11.52
CA GLU A 136 3.67 3.01 -10.53
C GLU A 136 4.15 1.59 -10.15
N GLU A 137 3.35 0.54 -10.39
CA GLU A 137 3.77 -0.87 -10.21
C GLU A 137 4.51 -1.37 -11.46
N GLU A 138 4.00 -1.05 -12.67
CA GLU A 138 4.66 -1.41 -13.94
C GLU A 138 6.02 -0.72 -14.12
N GLU A 139 6.16 0.56 -13.72
CA GLU A 139 7.47 1.25 -13.76
C GLU A 139 8.52 0.64 -12.81
N LYS A 140 8.10 0.10 -11.65
CA LYS A 140 9.03 -0.55 -10.70
C LYS A 140 9.47 -1.93 -11.18
N GLU A 141 8.56 -2.72 -11.75
CA GLU A 141 8.91 -4.03 -12.33
C GLU A 141 9.84 -3.85 -13.55
N GLU A 142 9.61 -2.83 -14.38
CA GLU A 142 10.51 -2.52 -15.50
C GLU A 142 11.88 -1.95 -15.11
N GLU A 143 12.04 -1.35 -13.93
CA GLU A 143 13.36 -0.94 -13.41
C GLU A 143 14.11 -2.13 -12.81
N GLU A 144 13.44 -3.00 -12.04
CA GLU A 144 14.05 -4.21 -11.48
C GLU A 144 14.51 -5.20 -12.55
N GLU A 145 13.74 -5.39 -13.63
CA GLU A 145 14.14 -6.27 -14.74
C GLU A 145 15.36 -5.73 -15.51
N LYS A 146 15.50 -4.40 -15.63
CA LYS A 146 16.66 -3.78 -16.30
C LYS A 146 17.93 -3.89 -15.46
N GLU A 147 17.85 -3.68 -14.14
CA GLU A 147 18.99 -3.86 -13.24
C GLU A 147 19.46 -5.34 -13.24
N GLU A 148 18.52 -6.30 -13.26
CA GLU A 148 18.84 -7.73 -13.33
C GLU A 148 19.41 -8.19 -14.69
N GLU A 149 19.10 -7.51 -15.80
CA GLU A 149 19.72 -7.78 -17.10
C GLU A 149 21.11 -7.16 -17.21
N GLU A 150 21.31 -5.94 -16.69
CA GLU A 150 22.63 -5.28 -16.67
C GLU A 150 23.64 -6.05 -15.79
N GLU A 151 23.23 -6.55 -14.62
CA GLU A 151 24.10 -7.38 -13.77
C GLU A 151 24.51 -8.69 -14.46
N LYS A 152 23.59 -9.36 -15.16
CA LYS A 152 23.91 -10.60 -15.91
C LYS A 152 24.85 -10.34 -17.10
N GLU A 153 24.66 -9.21 -17.79
CA GLU A 153 25.53 -8.79 -18.89
C GLU A 153 26.92 -8.35 -18.44
N GLU A 154 27.09 -7.90 -17.19
CA GLU A 154 28.40 -7.62 -16.60
C GLU A 154 29.09 -8.92 -16.16
N GLU A 155 28.37 -9.83 -15.49
CA GLU A 155 28.90 -11.15 -15.09
C GLU A 155 29.34 -12.00 -16.31
N GLU A 156 28.58 -12.00 -17.40
CA GLU A 156 28.96 -12.73 -18.63
C GLU A 156 30.20 -12.14 -19.30
N LYS A 157 30.40 -10.82 -19.24
CA LYS A 157 31.59 -10.16 -19.80
C LYS A 157 32.83 -10.44 -18.96
N GLU A 158 32.71 -10.40 -17.62
CA GLU A 158 33.81 -10.78 -16.72
C GLU A 158 34.21 -12.25 -16.93
N GLU A 159 33.23 -13.16 -17.08
CA GLU A 159 33.48 -14.58 -17.36
C GLU A 159 34.10 -14.86 -18.74
N GLU A 160 33.85 -14.02 -19.75
CA GLU A 160 34.49 -14.13 -21.07
C GLU A 160 35.93 -13.58 -21.03
N GLU A 161 36.15 -12.46 -20.33
CA GLU A 161 37.50 -11.88 -20.13
C GLU A 161 38.41 -12.84 -19.35
N GLU A 162 37.93 -13.49 -18.29
CA GLU A 162 38.71 -14.47 -17.53
C GLU A 162 39.11 -15.69 -18.39
N LYS A 163 38.18 -16.21 -19.21
CA LYS A 163 38.49 -17.34 -20.12
C LYS A 163 39.50 -16.96 -21.20
N GLU A 164 39.42 -15.73 -21.72
CA GLU A 164 40.38 -15.21 -22.69
C GLU A 164 41.77 -14.93 -22.11
N GLU A 165 41.89 -14.67 -20.81
CA GLU A 165 43.18 -14.56 -20.12
C GLU A 165 43.78 -15.95 -19.85
N GLU A 166 42.98 -16.92 -19.37
CA GLU A 166 43.42 -18.30 -19.15
C GLU A 166 43.90 -18.98 -20.45
N GLU A 167 43.20 -18.78 -21.59
CA GLU A 167 43.63 -19.34 -22.88
C GLU A 167 44.95 -18.73 -23.38
N LYS A 168 45.20 -17.43 -23.12
CA LYS A 168 46.46 -16.76 -23.49
C LYS A 168 47.63 -17.25 -22.63
N GLU A 169 47.42 -17.42 -21.32
CA GLU A 169 48.44 -18.00 -20.43
C GLU A 169 48.79 -19.44 -20.83
N GLU A 170 47.79 -20.26 -21.19
CA GLU A 170 47.99 -21.62 -21.66
C GLU A 170 48.70 -21.73 -23.03
N GLU A 171 48.56 -20.74 -23.92
CA GLU A 171 49.30 -20.67 -25.19
C GLU A 171 50.75 -20.22 -24.97
N GLU A 172 50.98 -19.25 -24.08
CA GLU A 172 52.32 -18.79 -23.72
C GLU A 172 53.15 -19.90 -23.05
N GLU A 173 52.56 -20.68 -22.13
CA GLU A 173 53.25 -21.81 -21.49
C GLU A 173 53.63 -22.92 -22.50
N LYS A 174 52.75 -23.25 -23.45
CA LYS A 174 53.04 -24.24 -24.50
C LYS A 174 54.15 -23.76 -25.45
N GLU A 175 54.18 -22.46 -25.76
CA GLU A 175 55.23 -21.85 -26.57
C GLU A 175 56.60 -21.77 -25.86
N GLU A 176 56.63 -21.74 -24.53
CA GLU A 176 57.87 -21.82 -23.74
C GLU A 176 58.37 -23.27 -23.66
N GLU A 177 57.50 -24.26 -23.43
CA GLU A 177 57.87 -25.68 -23.40
C GLU A 177 58.42 -26.18 -24.76
N GLU A 178 57.82 -25.77 -25.89
CA GLU A 178 58.33 -26.15 -27.23
C GLU A 178 59.71 -25.54 -27.54
N LYS A 179 60.02 -24.35 -27.01
CA LYS A 179 61.33 -23.71 -27.19
C LYS A 179 62.43 -24.37 -26.34
N GLU A 180 62.09 -24.93 -25.18
CA GLU A 180 63.05 -25.69 -24.37
C GLU A 180 63.38 -27.07 -24.98
N GLU A 181 62.43 -27.73 -25.67
CA GLU A 181 62.69 -29.02 -26.35
C GLU A 181 63.53 -28.89 -27.64
N GLU A 182 63.53 -27.74 -28.33
CA GLU A 182 64.37 -27.51 -29.51
C GLU A 182 65.84 -27.16 -29.18
N GLU A 183 66.15 -26.80 -27.93
CA GLU A 183 67.50 -26.42 -27.49
C GLU A 183 68.32 -27.57 -26.82
N GLU A 184 67.72 -28.75 -26.58
CA GLU A 184 68.42 -29.99 -26.13
C GLU A 184 68.88 -30.93 -27.28
#